data_AF-S7WPG3-F1
#
_entry.id   AF-S7WPG3-F1
#
_cell.length_a   1.000
_cell.length_b   1.000
_cell.length_c   1.000
_cell.angle_alpha   90.00
_cell.angle_beta   90.00
_cell.angle_gamma   90.00
#
_symmetry.space_group_name_H-M   'P 1'
#
loop_
_entity.id
_entity.type
_entity.pdbx_description
1 polymer ?
#
loop_
_entity_poly.entity_id
_entity_poly.type
_entity_poly.pdbx_seq_one_letter_code
_entity_poly.pdbx_strand_id
1 'polypeptide(L)'
;MDIADEITNEELKFTINRASINPNELINTNEANCVGYSAMYNSIANYVIRKNKLQKEIKAEHKVGKLEMFGINLHQFFENPFFKDHDFNEITDKTTGVKISVDPTLSDYLWINSVAKKE
;
A
#
# COMPACT_ATOMS: atom_id res chain seq x y z
N MET A 1 0.40 -11.43 6.14
CA MET A 1 0.46 -10.29 5.20
C MET A 1 1.64 -9.40 5.53
N ASP A 2 2.07 -9.46 6.78
CA ASP A 2 3.31 -8.92 7.34
C ASP A 2 4.54 -9.15 6.45
N ILE A 3 4.73 -10.33 5.87
CA ILE A 3 5.85 -10.59 4.91
C ILE A 3 5.83 -9.64 3.70
N ALA A 4 4.64 -9.32 3.16
CA ALA A 4 4.55 -8.40 2.04
C ALA A 4 4.87 -6.96 2.46
N ASP A 5 4.52 -6.60 3.70
CA ASP A 5 4.81 -5.31 4.29
C ASP A 5 6.31 -5.18 4.57
N GLU A 6 6.89 -6.16 5.26
CA GLU A 6 8.32 -6.25 5.60
C GLU A 6 9.19 -6.13 4.34
N ILE A 7 8.99 -6.98 3.33
CA ILE A 7 9.76 -6.93 2.09
C ILE A 7 9.60 -5.56 1.39
N THR A 8 8.40 -4.97 1.40
CA THR A 8 8.19 -3.67 0.74
C THR A 8 8.94 -2.55 1.47
N ASN A 9 8.88 -2.52 2.81
CA ASN A 9 9.55 -1.50 3.62
C ASN A 9 11.07 -1.71 3.70
N GLU A 10 11.58 -2.94 3.56
CA GLU A 10 13.03 -3.22 3.54
C GLU A 10 13.67 -2.88 2.19
N GLU A 11 12.97 -3.14 1.09
CA GLU A 11 13.52 -3.01 -0.26
C GLU A 11 13.34 -1.61 -0.86
N LEU A 12 12.38 -0.83 -0.37
CA LEU A 12 12.06 0.49 -0.91
C LEU A 12 12.38 1.60 0.09
N LYS A 13 12.70 2.77 -0.46
CA LYS A 13 12.78 4.04 0.25
C LYS A 13 11.77 5.02 -0.33
N PHE A 14 11.03 5.69 0.55
CA PHE A 14 10.01 6.62 0.11
C PHE A 14 10.61 7.84 -0.61
N THR A 15 10.01 8.21 -1.74
CA THR A 15 10.32 9.44 -2.48
C THR A 15 9.06 10.13 -2.95
N ILE A 16 9.07 11.47 -2.94
CA ILE A 16 8.00 12.30 -3.53
C ILE A 16 8.20 12.56 -5.02
N ASN A 17 9.36 12.13 -5.56
CA ASN A 17 9.68 12.28 -6.97
C ASN A 17 8.98 11.20 -7.80
N ARG A 18 9.06 11.36 -9.13
CA ARG A 18 8.58 10.34 -10.05
C ARG A 18 9.41 9.07 -9.87
N ALA A 19 8.74 7.97 -9.56
CA ALA A 19 9.32 6.63 -9.44
C ALA A 19 8.60 5.64 -10.37
N SER A 20 9.17 4.45 -10.54
CA SER A 20 8.49 3.38 -11.27
C SER A 20 7.29 2.86 -10.46
N ILE A 21 6.29 2.32 -11.16
CA ILE A 21 5.15 1.60 -10.55
C ILE A 21 5.24 0.10 -10.82
N ASN A 22 6.26 -0.34 -11.58
CA ASN A 22 6.45 -1.73 -11.94
C ASN A 22 7.29 -2.43 -10.86
N PRO A 23 6.75 -3.41 -10.12
CA PRO A 23 7.48 -4.11 -9.06
C PRO A 23 8.82 -4.71 -9.52
N ASN A 24 8.90 -5.17 -10.78
CA ASN A 24 10.13 -5.75 -11.33
C ASN A 24 11.21 -4.70 -11.63
N GLU A 25 10.83 -3.44 -11.79
CA GLU A 25 11.78 -2.33 -11.92
C GLU A 25 12.16 -1.78 -10.54
N LEU A 26 11.18 -1.71 -9.63
CA LEU A 26 11.34 -1.18 -8.27
C LEU A 26 12.41 -1.92 -7.46
N ILE A 27 12.53 -3.23 -7.62
CA ILE A 27 13.59 -4.03 -6.97
C ILE A 27 15.00 -3.59 -7.37
N ASN A 28 15.17 -2.93 -8.52
CA ASN A 28 16.46 -2.43 -8.99
C ASN A 28 16.69 -0.96 -8.61
N THR A 29 15.62 -0.18 -8.42
CA THR A 29 15.73 1.26 -8.12
C THR A 29 15.70 1.54 -6.62
N ASN A 30 15.10 0.66 -5.82
CA ASN A 30 14.92 0.78 -4.36
C ASN A 30 14.30 2.11 -3.88
N GLU A 31 13.71 2.89 -4.79
CA GLU A 31 12.99 4.13 -4.48
C GLU A 31 11.62 4.09 -5.12
N ALA A 32 10.60 4.45 -4.33
CA ALA A 32 9.21 4.44 -4.75
C ALA A 32 8.40 5.48 -3.99
N ASN A 33 7.26 5.81 -4.57
CA ASN A 33 6.25 6.67 -3.97
C ASN A 33 5.02 5.80 -3.61
N CYS A 34 3.92 6.34 -3.06
CA CYS A 34 2.75 5.53 -2.64
C CYS A 34 2.21 4.59 -3.72
N VAL A 35 2.18 5.02 -4.98
CA VAL A 35 1.77 4.15 -6.09
C VAL A 35 2.73 2.98 -6.25
N GLY A 36 4.04 3.23 -6.19
CA GLY A 36 5.07 2.20 -6.30
C GLY A 36 5.09 1.22 -5.11
N TYR A 37 4.98 1.74 -3.89
CA TYR A 37 4.87 0.94 -2.66
C TYR A 37 3.64 0.04 -2.70
N SER A 38 2.47 0.61 -2.98
CA SER A 38 1.22 -0.15 -3.07
C SER A 38 1.25 -1.17 -4.22
N ALA A 39 1.92 -0.87 -5.33
CA ALA A 39 2.13 -1.81 -6.43
C ALA A 39 3.06 -2.98 -6.04
N MET A 40 4.18 -2.69 -5.37
CA MET A 40 5.13 -3.70 -4.89
C MET A 40 4.46 -4.62 -3.86
N TYR A 41 3.84 -4.03 -2.85
CA TYR A 41 3.07 -4.75 -1.84
C TYR A 41 2.01 -5.66 -2.47
N ASN A 42 1.18 -5.10 -3.36
CA ASN A 42 0.11 -5.86 -3.99
C ASN A 42 0.65 -7.05 -4.79
N SER A 43 1.80 -6.88 -5.45
CA SER A 43 2.47 -7.93 -6.20
C SER A 43 2.91 -9.08 -5.29
N ILE A 44 3.60 -8.75 -4.19
CA ILE A 44 4.09 -9.73 -3.21
C ILE A 44 2.91 -10.43 -2.52
N ALA A 45 1.92 -9.67 -2.04
CA ALA A 45 0.74 -10.22 -1.40
C ALA A 45 0.02 -11.21 -2.32
N ASN A 46 -0.21 -10.83 -3.59
CA ASN A 46 -0.84 -11.73 -4.56
C ASN A 46 0.05 -12.94 -4.92
N TYR A 47 1.38 -12.79 -4.93
CA TYR A 47 2.28 -13.93 -5.08
C TYR A 47 2.12 -14.93 -3.91
N VAL A 48 2.11 -14.45 -2.66
CA VAL A 48 1.93 -15.28 -1.47
C VAL A 48 0.56 -15.97 -1.46
N ILE A 49 -0.52 -15.25 -1.79
CA ILE A 49 -1.87 -15.83 -1.89
C ILE A 49 -1.88 -16.98 -2.92
N ARG A 50 -1.31 -16.76 -4.11
CA ARG A 50 -1.28 -17.78 -5.17
C ARG A 50 -0.43 -18.98 -4.78
N LYS A 51 0.74 -18.75 -4.19
CA LYS A 51 1.67 -19.81 -3.75
C LYS A 51 1.02 -20.75 -2.73
N ASN A 52 0.17 -20.21 -1.87
CA ASN A 52 -0.56 -20.96 -0.84
C ASN A 52 -1.96 -21.43 -1.28
N LYS A 53 -2.36 -21.22 -2.55
CA LYS A 53 -3.67 -21.61 -3.10
C LYS A 53 -4.87 -20.96 -2.40
N LEU A 54 -4.70 -19.78 -1.81
CA LEU A 54 -5.71 -19.07 -1.01
C LEU A 54 -6.61 -18.12 -1.83
N GLN A 55 -6.55 -18.13 -3.17
CA GLN A 55 -7.26 -17.18 -4.02
C GLN A 55 -8.80 -17.19 -3.83
N LYS A 56 -9.36 -18.31 -3.36
CA LYS A 56 -10.79 -18.44 -3.07
C LYS A 56 -11.19 -17.79 -1.75
N GLU A 57 -10.26 -17.64 -0.83
CA GLU A 57 -10.48 -17.17 0.54
C GLU A 57 -10.01 -15.73 0.70
N ILE A 58 -8.89 -15.36 0.10
CA ILE A 58 -8.24 -14.06 0.30
C ILE A 58 -8.09 -13.34 -1.04
N LYS A 59 -8.29 -12.02 -1.02
CA LYS A 59 -8.00 -11.11 -2.14
C LYS A 59 -7.18 -9.93 -1.63
N ALA A 60 -6.10 -9.61 -2.31
CA ALA A 60 -5.37 -8.36 -2.14
C ALA A 60 -5.58 -7.48 -3.36
N GLU A 61 -5.93 -6.22 -3.14
CA GLU A 61 -6.16 -5.23 -4.19
C GLU A 61 -5.40 -3.94 -3.92
N HIS A 62 -4.86 -3.35 -4.98
CA HIS A 62 -4.43 -1.95 -5.01
C HIS A 62 -5.69 -1.07 -5.07
N LYS A 63 -5.80 -0.10 -4.16
CA LYS A 63 -6.87 0.89 -4.08
C LYS A 63 -6.30 2.30 -4.07
N VAL A 64 -7.13 3.26 -4.48
CA VAL A 64 -6.83 4.69 -4.46
C VAL A 64 -7.90 5.36 -3.58
N GLY A 65 -7.47 6.24 -2.67
CA GLY A 65 -8.35 6.92 -1.74
C GLY A 65 -7.85 8.30 -1.33
N LYS A 66 -8.52 8.92 -0.37
CA LYS A 66 -8.11 10.22 0.19
C LYS A 66 -7.63 10.04 1.62
N LEU A 67 -6.47 10.63 1.93
CA LEU A 67 -5.97 10.76 3.30
C LEU A 67 -6.65 11.91 4.06
N GLU A 68 -7.32 11.55 5.14
CA GLU A 68 -7.79 12.49 6.17
C GLU A 68 -7.20 12.07 7.52
N MET A 69 -6.71 13.04 8.30
CA MET A 69 -6.18 12.81 9.64
C MET A 69 -6.91 13.71 10.63
N PHE A 70 -7.56 13.13 11.64
CA PHE A 70 -8.40 13.86 12.61
C PHE A 70 -9.49 14.76 11.98
N GLY A 71 -10.03 14.36 10.83
CA GLY A 71 -11.01 15.15 10.07
C GLY A 71 -10.40 16.32 9.29
N ILE A 72 -9.07 16.44 9.30
CA ILE A 72 -8.33 17.38 8.51
C ILE A 72 -7.91 16.69 7.22
N ASN A 73 -8.34 17.26 6.09
CA ASN A 73 -7.90 16.83 4.78
C ASN A 73 -6.41 17.12 4.64
N LEU A 74 -5.56 16.09 4.69
CA LEU A 74 -4.11 16.27 4.62
C LEU A 74 -3.65 16.79 3.26
N HIS A 75 -4.47 16.64 2.22
CA HIS A 75 -4.20 17.18 0.87
C HIS A 75 -3.99 18.69 0.89
N GLN A 76 -4.54 19.41 1.87
CA GLN A 76 -4.37 20.87 1.98
C GLN A 76 -2.94 21.28 2.36
N PHE A 77 -2.13 20.36 2.89
CA PHE A 77 -0.76 20.63 3.31
C PHE A 77 0.26 20.22 2.25
N PHE A 78 -0.19 19.65 1.13
CA PHE A 78 0.67 19.15 0.08
C PHE A 78 0.36 19.87 -1.23
N GLU A 79 1.27 20.72 -1.70
CA GLU A 79 1.11 21.44 -2.97
C GLU A 79 1.37 20.57 -4.21
N ASN A 80 1.94 19.37 -4.01
CA ASN A 80 2.28 18.46 -5.10
C ASN A 80 1.05 17.61 -5.50
N PRO A 81 0.67 17.56 -6.79
CA PRO A 81 -0.38 16.68 -7.31
C PRO A 81 -0.25 15.21 -6.90
N PHE A 82 0.96 14.80 -6.52
CA PHE A 82 1.28 13.50 -5.96
C PHE A 82 0.43 13.12 -4.73
N PHE A 83 0.00 14.09 -3.92
CA PHE A 83 -0.80 13.84 -2.72
C PHE A 83 -2.30 13.95 -2.94
N LYS A 84 -2.75 14.20 -4.18
CA LYS A 84 -4.16 14.46 -4.52
C LYS A 84 -5.04 13.22 -4.44
N ASP A 85 -4.40 12.06 -4.54
CA ASP A 85 -4.94 10.72 -4.36
C ASP A 85 -3.86 9.90 -3.65
N HIS A 86 -4.25 8.97 -2.79
CA HIS A 86 -3.33 8.13 -2.03
C HIS A 86 -3.56 6.66 -2.31
N ASP A 87 -2.50 5.99 -2.73
CA ASP A 87 -2.50 4.59 -3.13
C ASP A 87 -2.19 3.71 -1.93
N PHE A 88 -3.08 2.75 -1.66
CA PHE A 88 -3.00 1.81 -0.54
C PHE A 88 -3.50 0.43 -0.98
N ASN A 89 -3.43 -0.56 -0.09
CA ASN A 89 -3.88 -1.91 -0.36
C ASN A 89 -5.08 -2.30 0.52
N GLU A 90 -6.00 -3.09 -0.04
CA GLU A 90 -7.09 -3.70 0.73
C GLU A 90 -6.96 -5.23 0.64
N ILE A 91 -7.01 -5.86 1.80
CA ILE A 91 -7.03 -7.31 1.95
C ILE A 91 -8.42 -7.70 2.42
N THR A 92 -9.10 -8.50 1.62
CA THR A 92 -10.43 -9.00 1.90
C THR A 92 -10.38 -10.50 2.18
N ASP A 93 -10.86 -10.91 3.35
CA ASP A 93 -11.30 -12.28 3.59
C ASP A 93 -12.69 -12.44 2.98
N LYS A 94 -12.80 -13.27 1.95
CA LYS A 94 -14.05 -13.55 1.21
C LYS A 94 -15.01 -14.42 2.00
N THR A 95 -14.52 -15.17 2.98
CA THR A 95 -15.33 -16.07 3.81
C THR A 95 -16.11 -15.27 4.85
N THR A 96 -15.44 -14.32 5.49
CA THR A 96 -16.02 -13.50 6.56
C THR A 96 -16.52 -12.14 6.07
N GLY A 97 -16.04 -11.67 4.92
CA GLY A 97 -16.28 -10.33 4.39
C GLY A 97 -15.43 -9.25 5.04
N VAL A 98 -14.57 -9.60 6.00
CA VAL A 98 -13.69 -8.66 6.70
C VAL A 98 -12.68 -8.06 5.72
N LYS A 99 -12.49 -6.74 5.85
CA LYS A 99 -11.56 -5.94 5.04
C LYS A 99 -10.55 -5.27 5.93
N ILE A 100 -9.28 -5.37 5.55
CA ILE A 100 -8.16 -4.73 6.21
C ILE A 100 -7.49 -3.82 5.20
N SER A 101 -7.37 -2.54 5.52
CA SER A 101 -6.62 -1.57 4.71
C SER A 101 -5.18 -1.54 5.21
N VAL A 102 -4.25 -1.73 4.29
CA VAL A 102 -2.81 -1.74 4.53
C VAL A 102 -2.18 -0.62 3.72
N ASP A 103 -1.35 0.18 4.35
CA ASP A 103 -0.70 1.31 3.73
C ASP A 103 0.80 1.27 4.00
N PRO A 104 1.58 0.64 3.11
CA PRO A 104 3.01 0.46 3.30
C PRO A 104 3.80 1.76 3.18
N THR A 105 3.19 2.87 2.73
CA THR A 105 3.86 4.18 2.79
C THR A 105 3.68 4.90 4.10
N LEU A 106 2.55 4.70 4.79
CA LEU A 106 2.38 5.28 6.12
C LEU A 106 3.25 4.55 7.15
N SER A 107 3.56 3.27 6.97
CA SER A 107 4.55 2.57 7.80
C SER A 107 5.95 3.16 7.61
N ASP A 108 6.40 3.38 6.37
CA ASP A 108 7.75 3.89 6.11
C ASP A 108 7.90 5.39 6.42
N TYR A 109 6.93 6.22 5.98
CA TYR A 109 7.00 7.68 6.10
C TYR A 109 6.48 8.21 7.43
N LEU A 110 5.45 7.58 8.02
CA LEU A 110 4.78 8.05 9.25
C LEU A 110 4.86 7.07 10.44
N TRP A 111 5.46 5.89 10.27
CA TRP A 111 5.52 4.80 11.27
C TRP A 111 4.13 4.32 11.74
N ILE A 112 3.13 4.34 10.85
CA ILE A 112 1.77 3.87 11.11
C ILE A 112 1.57 2.51 10.43
N ASN A 113 1.49 1.44 11.22
CA ASN A 113 1.47 0.06 10.72
C ASN A 113 0.09 -0.44 10.23
N SER A 114 -1.01 0.24 10.56
CA SER A 114 -2.34 -0.10 10.03
C SER A 114 -3.33 1.07 10.13
N VAL A 115 -4.31 1.08 9.24
CA VAL A 115 -5.40 2.06 9.21
C VAL A 115 -6.76 1.36 9.28
N ALA A 116 -7.64 1.83 10.16
CA ALA A 116 -9.00 1.34 10.29
C ALA A 116 -9.97 2.33 9.63
N LYS A 117 -10.93 1.82 8.86
CA LYS A 117 -11.99 2.64 8.28
C LYS A 117 -12.94 3.10 9.38
N LYS A 118 -13.27 4.40 9.41
CA LYS A 118 -14.27 4.93 10.34
C LYS A 118 -15.67 4.52 9.86
N GLU A 119 -16.46 3.94 10.76
CA GLU A 119 -17.88 3.61 10.54
C GLU A 119 -18.75 4.85 10.34
#